data_AF-A0A969VH26-F1
#
_entry.id   AF-A0A969VH26-F1
#
_cell.length_a   1.000
_cell.length_b   1.000
_cell.length_c   1.000
_cell.angle_alpha   90.00
_cell.angle_beta   90.00
_cell.angle_gamma   90.00
#
_symmetry.space_group_name_H-M   'P 1'
#
loop_
_entity.id
_entity.type
_entity.pdbx_description
1 polymer ?
#
loop_
_entity_poly.entity_id
_entity_poly.type
_entity_poly.pdbx_seq_one_letter_code
_entity_poly.pdbx_strand_id
1 'polypeptide(L)'
;MSQSAAIRIDGSSTVFPLTEAAAEGFTKATGGKTRVTVGVSGTGGGFKKFCRGETDISNASRPIKSSEIAACKKAGIKFIEIPVAYDGLTVVINKQNTWAKNLTPAELKKIWEPAAQGKIKN
;
A
#
# COMPACT_ATOMS: atom_id res chain seq x y z
N MET A 1 -0.80 21.56 29.07
CA MET A 1 -1.39 21.83 27.74
C MET A 1 -1.64 20.49 27.07
N SER A 2 -2.91 20.10 26.87
CA SER A 2 -3.24 18.84 26.20
C SER A 2 -2.91 18.99 24.72
N GLN A 3 -1.77 18.45 24.30
CA GLN A 3 -1.44 18.35 22.88
C GLN A 3 -2.48 17.40 22.27
N SER A 4 -3.36 17.89 21.39
CA SER A 4 -4.23 17.00 20.62
C SER A 4 -3.35 15.97 19.93
N ALA A 5 -3.45 14.71 20.36
CA ALA A 5 -2.68 13.62 19.80
C ALA A 5 -3.07 13.48 18.33
N ALA A 6 -2.15 13.83 17.42
CA ALA A 6 -2.35 13.65 15.99
C ALA A 6 -2.05 12.19 15.64
N ILE A 7 -2.95 11.55 14.89
CA ILE A 7 -2.72 10.21 14.33
C ILE A 7 -2.01 10.39 12.99
N ARG A 8 -0.78 9.86 12.90
CA ARG A 8 0.06 9.94 11.70
C ARG A 8 0.08 8.60 10.98
N ILE A 9 -0.30 8.61 9.71
CA ILE A 9 -0.38 7.42 8.86
C ILE A 9 0.45 7.66 7.60
N ASP A 10 1.20 6.66 7.15
CA ASP A 10 1.95 6.72 5.89
C ASP A 10 2.07 5.32 5.29
N GLY A 11 2.26 5.22 3.97
CA GLY A 11 2.65 3.97 3.33
C GLY A 11 2.24 3.86 1.86
N SER A 12 1.56 2.76 1.53
CA SER A 12 1.20 2.37 0.17
C SER A 12 0.38 3.44 -0.58
N SER A 13 0.75 3.71 -1.83
CA SER A 13 -0.04 4.53 -2.75
C SER A 13 -1.36 3.87 -3.15
N THR A 14 -1.45 2.53 -3.17
CA THR A 14 -2.69 1.82 -3.52
C THR A 14 -3.69 1.78 -2.37
N VAL A 15 -3.22 1.87 -1.13
CA VAL A 15 -4.08 1.85 0.08
C VAL A 15 -4.36 3.27 0.59
N PHE A 16 -3.62 4.27 0.10
CA PHE A 16 -3.80 5.68 0.45
C PHE A 16 -5.25 6.16 0.29
N PRO A 17 -5.95 5.95 -0.85
CA PRO A 17 -7.31 6.47 -1.01
C PRO A 17 -8.29 5.87 -0.01
N LEU A 18 -8.14 4.59 0.34
CA LEU A 18 -8.97 3.93 1.36
C LEU A 18 -8.68 4.50 2.75
N THR A 19 -7.41 4.75 3.04
CA THR A 19 -6.98 5.29 4.34
C THR A 19 -7.43 6.74 4.51
N GLU A 20 -7.37 7.54 3.46
CA GLU A 20 -7.87 8.92 3.44
C GLU A 20 -9.37 8.96 3.68
N ALA A 21 -10.16 8.13 2.97
CA ALA A 21 -11.59 8.02 3.20
C ALA A 21 -11.93 7.59 4.64
N ALA A 22 -11.18 6.66 5.22
CA ALA A 22 -11.34 6.26 6.61
C ALA A 22 -11.00 7.40 7.59
N ALA A 23 -9.94 8.16 7.32
CA ALA A 23 -9.53 9.32 8.11
C ALA A 23 -10.59 10.43 8.08
N GLU A 24 -11.19 10.70 6.91
CA GLU A 24 -12.31 11.62 6.78
C GLU A 24 -13.54 11.17 7.57
N GLY A 25 -13.91 9.89 7.44
CA GLY A 25 -15.03 9.31 8.19
C GLY A 25 -14.83 9.41 9.71
N PHE A 26 -13.64 9.11 10.20
CA PHE A 26 -13.27 9.26 11.60
C PHE A 26 -13.32 10.72 12.07
N THR A 27 -12.83 11.64 11.25
CA THR A 27 -12.86 13.09 11.55
C THR A 27 -14.29 13.59 11.70
N LYS A 28 -15.20 13.19 10.79
CA LYS A 28 -16.63 13.50 10.87
C LYS A 28 -17.27 12.91 12.13
N ALA A 29 -17.01 11.63 12.42
CA ALA A 29 -17.58 10.92 13.57
C ALA A 29 -17.13 11.50 14.93
N THR A 30 -15.92 12.05 15.00
CA THR A 30 -15.35 12.62 16.24
C THR A 30 -15.56 14.13 16.37
N GLY A 31 -16.17 14.78 15.38
CA GLY A 31 -16.32 16.24 15.33
C GLY A 31 -14.99 16.98 15.22
N GLY A 32 -13.98 16.39 14.58
CA GLY A 32 -12.68 17.00 14.31
C GLY A 32 -11.78 17.21 15.54
N LYS A 33 -12.10 16.58 16.67
CA LYS A 33 -11.30 16.70 17.92
C LYS A 33 -9.91 16.11 17.80
N THR A 34 -9.74 15.11 16.94
CA THR A 34 -8.48 14.41 16.70
C THR A 34 -8.03 14.67 15.27
N ARG A 35 -6.79 15.16 15.10
CA ARG A 35 -6.19 15.37 13.79
C ARG A 35 -5.66 14.05 13.24
N VAL A 36 -6.01 13.71 12.02
CA VAL A 36 -5.45 12.56 11.29
C VAL A 36 -4.70 13.08 10.07
N THR A 37 -3.47 12.60 9.84
CA THR A 37 -2.69 12.91 8.64
C THR A 37 -2.32 11.63 7.93
N VAL A 38 -2.56 11.58 6.62
CA VAL A 38 -2.26 10.42 5.77
C VAL A 38 -1.23 10.85 4.72
N GLY A 39 -0.09 10.14 4.64
CA GLY A 39 0.98 10.36 3.68
C GLY A 39 1.19 9.17 2.74
N VAL A 40 1.98 9.39 1.68
CA VAL A 40 2.34 8.37 0.69
C VAL A 40 3.85 8.28 0.55
N SER A 41 4.44 7.14 0.92
CA SER A 41 5.88 6.84 0.72
C SER A 41 6.11 5.49 0.02
N GLY A 42 5.04 4.81 -0.39
CA GLY A 42 5.05 3.40 -0.78
C GLY A 42 5.19 2.47 0.42
N THR A 43 4.76 1.21 0.26
CA THR A 43 4.70 0.24 1.38
C THR A 43 6.03 0.07 2.13
N GLY A 44 7.16 -0.04 1.40
CA GLY A 44 8.47 -0.14 2.04
C GLY A 44 8.93 1.16 2.72
N GLY A 45 8.56 2.32 2.17
CA GLY A 45 8.84 3.62 2.80
C GLY A 45 8.03 3.81 4.07
N GLY A 46 6.74 3.45 4.05
CA GLY A 46 5.83 3.45 5.19
C GLY A 46 6.36 2.61 6.35
N PHE A 47 6.72 1.34 6.10
CA PHE A 47 7.30 0.49 7.15
C PHE A 47 8.60 1.06 7.74
N LYS A 48 9.46 1.67 6.91
CA LYS A 48 10.69 2.33 7.42
C LYS A 48 10.37 3.48 8.37
N LYS A 49 9.39 4.34 8.06
CA LYS A 49 8.96 5.44 8.94
C LYS A 49 8.32 4.90 10.21
N PHE A 50 7.42 3.94 10.06
CA PHE A 50 6.72 3.29 11.17
C PHE A 50 7.68 2.62 12.16
N CYS A 51 8.63 1.81 11.66
CA CYS A 51 9.63 1.18 12.52
C CYS A 51 10.64 2.16 13.14
N ARG A 52 10.66 3.45 12.74
CA ARG A 52 11.40 4.52 13.41
C ARG A 52 10.53 5.32 14.39
N GLY A 53 9.25 4.97 14.57
CA GLY A 53 8.31 5.69 15.43
C GLY A 53 7.81 7.04 14.85
N GLU A 54 8.03 7.27 13.55
CA GLU A 54 7.61 8.52 12.88
C GLU A 54 6.12 8.53 12.53
N THR A 55 5.48 7.37 12.49
CA THR A 55 4.05 7.21 12.25
C THR A 55 3.43 6.24 13.24
N ASP A 56 2.14 6.41 13.49
CA ASP A 56 1.36 5.58 14.40
C ASP A 56 0.76 4.38 13.65
N ILE A 57 0.57 4.50 12.33
CA ILE A 57 0.05 3.44 11.46
C ILE A 57 0.88 3.40 10.17
N SER A 58 1.18 2.19 9.67
CA SER A 58 1.67 1.96 8.32
C SER A 58 0.57 1.30 7.50
N ASN A 59 0.02 1.98 6.50
CA ASN A 59 -0.84 1.32 5.52
C ASN A 59 0.03 0.59 4.48
N ALA A 60 -0.43 -0.57 3.99
CA ALA A 60 0.43 -1.45 3.22
C ALA A 60 -0.37 -2.29 2.22
N SER A 61 0.13 -2.39 0.99
CA SER A 61 -0.44 -3.25 -0.07
C SER A 61 0.08 -4.70 -0.03
N ARG A 62 0.93 -5.01 0.93
CA ARG A 62 1.49 -6.34 1.17
C ARG A 62 1.76 -6.53 2.67
N PRO A 63 1.88 -7.77 3.14
CA PRO A 63 2.36 -8.05 4.48
C PRO A 63 3.75 -7.45 4.75
N ILE A 64 4.03 -7.19 6.03
CA ILE A 64 5.34 -6.74 6.50
C ILE A 64 6.38 -7.86 6.31
N LYS A 65 7.58 -7.52 5.82
CA LYS A 65 8.67 -8.49 5.61
C LYS A 65 9.38 -8.81 6.90
N SER A 66 10.00 -9.99 6.99
CA SER A 66 10.85 -10.38 8.13
C SER A 66 11.93 -9.36 8.48
N SER A 67 12.57 -8.74 7.48
CA SER A 67 13.56 -7.68 7.69
C SER A 67 12.96 -6.39 8.27
N GLU A 68 11.73 -6.06 7.91
CA GLU A 68 10.99 -4.89 8.44
C GLU A 68 10.53 -5.17 9.88
N ILE A 69 10.05 -6.39 10.17
CA ILE A 69 9.73 -6.84 11.54
C ILE A 69 10.96 -6.72 12.45
N ALA A 70 12.12 -7.18 11.99
CA ALA A 70 13.37 -7.09 12.75
C ALA A 70 13.76 -5.63 13.04
N ALA A 71 13.56 -4.72 12.07
CA ALA A 71 13.80 -3.30 12.26
C ALA A 71 12.86 -2.69 13.32
N CYS A 72 11.56 -2.99 13.26
CA CYS A 72 10.58 -2.56 14.27
C CYS A 72 10.94 -3.10 15.66
N LYS A 73 11.30 -4.38 15.78
CA LYS A 73 11.72 -5.00 17.05
C LYS A 73 12.96 -4.32 17.63
N LYS A 74 13.96 -4.02 16.81
CA LYS A 74 15.18 -3.32 17.22
C LYS A 74 14.87 -1.91 17.77
N ALA A 75 13.87 -1.25 17.20
CA ALA A 75 13.40 0.06 17.64
C ALA A 75 12.38 -0.02 18.80
N GLY A 76 12.06 -1.21 19.31
CA GLY A 76 11.07 -1.40 20.38
C GLY A 76 9.62 -1.17 19.95
N ILE A 77 9.35 -1.06 18.65
CA ILE A 77 8.01 -0.88 18.11
C ILE A 77 7.26 -2.21 18.13
N LYS A 78 6.19 -2.26 18.91
CA LYS A 78 5.20 -3.35 18.90
C LYS A 78 4.05 -2.96 18.00
N PHE A 79 3.52 -3.91 17.25
CA PHE A 79 2.44 -3.69 16.31
C PHE A 79 1.55 -4.92 16.18
N ILE A 80 0.37 -4.71 15.60
CA ILE A 80 -0.52 -5.76 15.12
C ILE A 80 -0.76 -5.54 13.63
N GLU A 81 -1.09 -6.60 12.91
CA GLU A 81 -1.49 -6.53 11.50
C GLU A 81 -3.01 -6.66 11.40
N ILE A 82 -3.62 -5.78 10.61
CA ILE A 82 -5.07 -5.78 10.36
C ILE A 82 -5.29 -5.85 8.85
N PRO A 83 -5.74 -7.00 8.31
CA PRO A 83 -6.19 -7.09 6.93
C PRO A 83 -7.45 -6.25 6.74
N VAL A 84 -7.41 -5.27 5.83
CA VAL A 84 -8.54 -4.34 5.58
C VAL A 84 -9.25 -4.57 4.24
N ALA A 85 -8.57 -5.19 3.29
CA ALA A 85 -9.09 -5.42 1.94
C ALA A 85 -8.30 -6.52 1.21
N TYR A 86 -8.92 -7.07 0.17
CA TYR A 86 -8.24 -7.84 -0.87
C TYR A 86 -8.10 -6.98 -2.11
N ASP A 87 -6.92 -6.99 -2.73
CA ASP A 87 -6.63 -6.25 -3.96
C ASP A 87 -6.85 -7.14 -5.19
N GLY A 88 -7.47 -6.57 -6.23
CA GLY A 88 -7.71 -7.23 -7.50
C GLY A 88 -6.85 -6.60 -8.59
N LEU A 89 -5.89 -7.35 -9.13
CA LEU A 89 -5.10 -6.92 -10.28
C LEU A 89 -5.80 -7.31 -11.58
N THR A 90 -5.91 -6.37 -12.50
CA THR A 90 -6.48 -6.59 -13.84
C THR A 90 -5.46 -6.27 -14.92
N VAL A 91 -5.60 -6.95 -16.06
CA VAL A 91 -4.80 -6.66 -17.26
C VAL A 91 -5.64 -5.81 -18.18
N VAL A 92 -5.19 -4.59 -18.44
CA VAL A 92 -5.85 -3.65 -19.35
C VAL A 92 -5.12 -3.62 -20.67
N ILE A 93 -5.85 -3.75 -21.77
CA ILE A 93 -5.32 -3.64 -23.13
C ILE A 93 -5.79 -2.34 -23.79
N ASN A 94 -5.02 -1.84 -24.75
CA ASN A 94 -5.47 -0.75 -25.60
C ASN A 94 -6.69 -1.19 -26.42
N LYS A 95 -7.69 -0.31 -26.61
CA LYS A 95 -8.90 -0.60 -27.40
C LYS A 95 -8.62 -1.00 -28.85
N GLN A 96 -7.49 -0.58 -29.42
CA GLN A 96 -7.04 -0.93 -30.77
C GLN A 96 -6.33 -2.29 -30.82
N ASN A 97 -6.06 -2.94 -29.68
CA ASN A 97 -5.49 -4.29 -29.64
C ASN A 97 -6.57 -5.30 -30.05
N THR A 98 -6.37 -5.95 -31.19
CA THR A 98 -7.33 -6.89 -31.77
C THR A 98 -7.03 -8.36 -31.45
N TRP A 99 -5.88 -8.66 -30.85
CA TRP A 99 -5.40 -10.04 -30.64
C TRP A 99 -5.52 -10.53 -29.20
N ALA A 100 -5.31 -9.66 -28.21
CA ALA A 100 -5.23 -10.03 -26.79
C ALA A 100 -6.63 -10.15 -26.13
N LYS A 101 -7.48 -11.05 -26.63
CA LYS A 101 -8.87 -11.19 -26.14
C LYS A 101 -8.99 -12.02 -24.86
N ASN A 102 -8.22 -13.10 -24.78
CA ASN A 102 -8.11 -13.96 -23.61
C ASN A 102 -6.63 -14.30 -23.44
N LEU A 103 -6.10 -14.20 -22.22
CA LEU A 103 -4.71 -14.49 -21.93
C LEU A 103 -4.62 -15.43 -20.74
N THR A 104 -3.89 -16.51 -20.92
CA THR A 104 -3.51 -17.43 -19.86
C THR A 104 -2.37 -16.83 -19.02
N PRO A 105 -2.19 -17.28 -17.77
CA PRO A 105 -1.02 -16.88 -16.97
C PRO A 105 0.33 -17.17 -17.65
N ALA A 106 0.42 -18.22 -18.47
CA ALA A 106 1.62 -18.55 -19.23
C ALA A 106 1.93 -17.53 -20.32
N GLU A 107 0.91 -17.07 -21.06
CA GLU A 107 1.05 -16.01 -22.07
C GLU A 107 1.40 -14.67 -21.42
N LEU A 108 0.76 -14.34 -20.29
CA LEU A 108 1.11 -13.16 -19.50
C LEU A 108 2.57 -13.19 -19.03
N LYS A 109 3.04 -14.35 -18.55
CA LYS A 109 4.45 -14.53 -18.19
C LYS A 109 5.36 -14.29 -19.39
N LYS A 110 5.05 -14.87 -20.56
CA LYS A 110 5.81 -14.68 -21.80
C LYS A 110 5.87 -13.20 -22.21
N ILE A 111 4.84 -12.41 -21.92
CA ILE A 111 4.80 -10.97 -22.22
C ILE A 111 5.73 -10.16 -21.30
N TRP A 112 5.82 -10.50 -20.02
CA TRP A 112 6.52 -9.69 -19.00
C TRP A 112 7.85 -10.26 -18.51
N GLU A 113 8.22 -11.47 -18.93
CA GLU A 113 9.49 -12.05 -18.50
C GLU A 113 10.69 -11.25 -19.03
N PRO A 114 11.82 -11.23 -18.32
CA PRO A 114 12.97 -10.40 -18.71
C PRO A 114 13.49 -10.65 -20.14
N ALA A 115 13.31 -11.87 -20.65
CA ALA A 115 13.69 -12.26 -22.01
C ALA A 115 12.76 -11.69 -23.10
N ALA A 116 11.59 -11.17 -22.73
CA ALA A 116 10.56 -10.64 -23.61
C ALA A 116 10.89 -9.23 -24.13
N GLN A 117 12.15 -8.97 -24.50
CA GLN A 117 12.58 -7.70 -25.07
C GLN A 117 12.37 -7.68 -26.59
N GLY A 118 11.86 -6.58 -27.14
CA GLY A 118 11.63 -6.40 -28.58
C GLY A 118 10.18 -6.67 -29.01
N LYS A 119 9.99 -7.25 -30.22
CA LYS A 119 8.66 -7.65 -30.72
C LYS A 119 8.43 -9.14 -30.44
N ILE A 120 7.50 -9.44 -29.54
CA ILE A 120 7.03 -10.80 -29.32
C ILE A 120 6.14 -11.19 -30.49
N LYS A 121 6.61 -12.13 -31.32
CA LYS A 121 5.81 -12.75 -32.38
C LYS A 121 5.01 -13.90 -31.78
N ASN A 122 3.74 -13.99 -32.17
CA ASN A 122 2.79 -15.02 -31.77
C ASN A 122 3.17 -16.39 -32.34
#